data_AF-A0A6N7FKI3-F1
#
_entry.id   AF-A0A6N7FKI3-F1
#
_cell.length_a   1.000
_cell.length_b   1.000
_cell.length_c   1.000
_cell.angle_alpha   90.00
_cell.angle_beta   90.00
_cell.angle_gamma   90.00
#
_symmetry.space_group_name_H-M   'P 1'
#
loop_
_entity.id
_entity.type
_entity.pdbx_description
1 polymer ?
#
loop_
_entity_poly.entity_id
_entity_poly.type
_entity_poly.pdbx_seq_one_letter_code
_entity_poly.pdbx_strand_id
1 'polypeptide(L)'
;GTAPTGPVPDRGLARPFSVLALGAAVAVAVSGGVNGWLQVGSLEALWSTAYGRTLLAKVALFAAMVGLGWWNRARLAELAHRARRQVRVVRAETLLAAGAVGLTAGLIALVPGRELATEPYSATFEDGAGTVSVTVEPARKGTNALHLYFFDDARLSRPVDAAEARVSTGDLPPRRIDLVPITAGHYSASGFSLPTTGRWLFTITTVTRGVPAQLDFEVLVR
;
A
#
# COMPACT_ATOMS: atom_id res chain seq x y z
N GLY A 1 -34.06 66.60 -12.84
CA GLY A 1 -33.63 66.03 -11.55
C GLY A 1 -33.86 64.54 -11.60
N THR A 2 -32.83 63.74 -11.40
CA THR A 2 -32.88 62.28 -11.39
C THR A 2 -32.45 61.78 -10.01
N ALA A 3 -33.22 60.87 -9.44
CA ALA A 3 -32.78 59.99 -8.35
C ALA A 3 -33.26 58.57 -8.69
N PRO A 4 -32.50 57.52 -8.36
CA PRO A 4 -32.64 56.94 -7.01
C PRO A 4 -31.35 56.43 -6.35
N THR A 5 -31.35 56.47 -5.03
CA THR A 5 -30.38 55.85 -4.11
C THR A 5 -30.58 54.33 -4.06
N GLY A 6 -29.57 53.55 -4.44
CA GLY A 6 -29.53 52.11 -4.19
C GLY A 6 -28.91 51.79 -2.82
N PRO A 7 -29.42 50.80 -2.06
CA PRO A 7 -28.79 50.36 -0.82
C PRO A 7 -27.68 49.34 -1.13
N VAL A 8 -26.55 49.38 -0.41
CA VAL A 8 -25.61 48.25 -0.39
C VAL A 8 -25.19 47.93 1.05
N PRO A 9 -25.17 46.64 1.45
CA PRO A 9 -25.52 46.19 2.80
C PRO A 9 -24.34 45.96 3.75
N ASP A 10 -24.74 45.88 5.02
CA ASP A 10 -24.10 45.43 6.26
C ASP A 10 -22.63 44.97 6.32
N ARG A 11 -21.92 45.67 7.21
CA ARG A 11 -20.70 45.22 7.89
C ARG A 11 -21.07 44.19 8.96
N GLY A 12 -21.28 42.94 8.59
CA GLY A 12 -21.53 41.87 9.57
C GLY A 12 -20.95 40.54 9.11
N LEU A 13 -20.42 39.78 10.05
CA LEU A 13 -20.04 38.36 9.91
C LEU A 13 -18.74 38.09 9.14
N ALA A 14 -17.61 38.43 9.78
CA ALA A 14 -16.31 37.90 9.41
C ALA A 14 -15.57 37.31 10.62
N ARG A 15 -16.15 36.27 11.24
CA ARG A 15 -15.52 35.09 11.90
C ARG A 15 -16.57 34.36 12.75
N PRO A 16 -16.73 33.03 12.61
CA PRO A 16 -15.82 32.10 13.31
C PRO A 16 -15.49 30.79 12.56
N PHE A 17 -15.56 30.76 11.22
CA PHE A 17 -15.22 29.55 10.42
C PHE A 17 -13.77 29.03 10.64
N SER A 18 -12.88 29.85 11.17
CA SER A 18 -11.45 29.54 11.27
C SER A 18 -11.06 28.66 12.47
N VAL A 19 -11.91 28.52 13.49
CA VAL A 19 -11.58 27.73 14.70
C VAL A 19 -12.07 26.28 14.58
N LEU A 20 -13.25 26.09 14.01
CA LEU A 20 -13.79 24.76 13.68
C LEU A 20 -12.96 24.05 12.61
N ALA A 21 -12.52 24.76 11.57
CA ALA A 21 -11.64 24.19 10.55
C ALA A 21 -10.26 23.78 11.11
N LEU A 22 -9.72 24.57 12.04
CA LEU A 22 -8.46 24.24 12.72
C LEU A 22 -8.63 23.03 13.64
N GLY A 23 -9.72 22.97 14.41
CA GLY A 23 -10.06 21.82 15.26
C GLY A 23 -10.27 20.53 14.46
N ALA A 24 -10.96 20.61 13.31
CA ALA A 24 -11.16 19.48 12.42
C ALA A 24 -9.85 18.99 11.78
N ALA A 25 -8.98 19.92 11.36
CA ALA A 25 -7.67 19.56 10.81
C ALA A 25 -6.75 18.89 11.87
N VAL A 26 -6.77 19.39 13.11
CA VAL A 26 -6.06 18.75 14.24
C VAL A 26 -6.64 17.37 14.53
N ALA A 27 -7.96 17.23 14.57
CA ALA A 27 -8.61 15.94 14.81
C ALA A 27 -8.29 14.90 13.72
N VAL A 28 -8.27 15.30 12.45
CA VAL A 28 -7.90 14.42 11.33
C VAL A 28 -6.43 14.02 11.40
N ALA A 29 -5.53 14.96 11.69
CA ALA A 29 -4.10 14.69 11.87
C ALA A 29 -3.83 13.74 13.05
N VAL A 30 -4.52 13.96 14.19
CA VAL A 30 -4.46 13.08 15.36
C VAL A 30 -5.02 11.71 15.03
N SER A 31 -6.14 11.61 14.30
CA SER A 31 -6.70 10.30 13.90
C SER A 31 -5.76 9.54 12.98
N GLY A 32 -5.07 10.21 12.05
CA GLY A 32 -4.06 9.59 11.18
C GLY A 32 -2.83 9.12 11.94
N GLY A 33 -2.41 9.87 12.97
CA GLY A 33 -1.31 9.50 13.87
C GLY A 33 -1.65 8.31 14.77
N VAL A 34 -2.86 8.27 15.34
CA VAL A 34 -3.36 7.15 16.15
C VAL A 34 -3.48 5.88 15.31
N ASN A 35 -3.95 5.99 14.07
CA ASN A 35 -4.09 4.82 13.20
C ASN A 35 -2.71 4.28 12.76
N GLY A 36 -1.72 5.14 12.56
CA GLY A 36 -0.32 4.73 12.32
C GLY A 36 0.35 4.13 13.56
N TRP A 37 0.02 4.62 14.75
CA TRP A 37 0.48 4.08 16.03
C TRP A 37 -0.02 2.65 16.28
N LEU A 38 -1.31 2.41 15.98
CA LEU A 38 -1.93 1.09 16.10
C LEU A 38 -1.35 0.05 15.12
N GLN A 39 -0.58 0.49 14.13
CA GLN A 39 -0.04 -0.37 13.08
C GLN A 39 1.43 -0.79 13.29
N VAL A 40 2.17 -0.10 14.17
CA VAL A 40 3.63 -0.30 14.34
C VAL A 40 4.04 -0.68 15.77
N GLY A 41 3.21 -0.44 16.80
CA GLY A 41 3.33 -1.15 18.08
C GLY A 41 4.64 -1.01 18.88
N SER A 42 5.57 -0.12 18.55
CA SER A 42 6.75 0.17 19.41
C SER A 42 7.25 1.62 19.30
N LEU A 43 7.61 2.22 20.43
CA LEU A 43 8.16 3.60 20.50
C LEU A 43 9.49 3.74 19.73
N GLU A 44 10.23 2.65 19.59
CA GLU A 44 11.55 2.61 18.94
C GLU A 44 11.45 2.74 17.41
N ALA A 45 10.33 2.31 16.83
CA ALA A 45 10.08 2.42 15.40
C ALA A 45 9.81 3.87 14.95
N LEU A 46 9.41 4.78 15.85
CA LEU A 46 9.19 6.19 15.50
C LEU A 46 10.48 6.92 15.11
N TRP A 47 11.61 6.55 15.71
CA TRP A 47 12.90 7.21 15.43
C TRP A 47 13.78 6.43 14.44
N SER A 48 13.66 5.10 14.40
CA SER A 48 14.51 4.23 13.58
C SER A 48 13.98 3.98 12.17
N THR A 49 12.66 4.07 11.94
CA THR A 49 12.08 3.69 10.64
C THR A 49 11.87 4.89 9.71
N ALA A 50 11.94 4.64 8.40
CA ALA A 50 11.60 5.63 7.38
C ALA A 50 10.17 6.18 7.58
N TYR A 51 9.22 5.30 7.93
CA TYR A 51 7.84 5.66 8.24
C TYR A 51 7.75 6.63 9.44
N GLY A 52 8.43 6.32 10.54
CA GLY A 52 8.47 7.16 11.74
C GLY A 52 9.04 8.55 11.47
N ARG A 53 10.12 8.64 10.68
CA ARG A 53 10.71 9.91 10.24
C ARG A 53 9.76 10.73 9.35
N THR A 54 9.04 10.07 8.43
CA THR A 54 8.03 10.73 7.60
C THR A 54 6.85 11.24 8.42
N LEU A 55 6.41 10.49 9.43
CA LEU A 55 5.35 10.91 10.36
C LEU A 55 5.79 12.14 11.18
N LEU A 56 7.01 12.12 11.73
CA LEU A 56 7.59 13.25 12.46
C LEU A 56 7.69 14.51 11.58
N ALA A 57 8.13 14.36 10.33
CA ALA A 57 8.19 15.46 9.37
C ALA A 57 6.80 16.07 9.13
N LYS A 58 5.75 15.24 8.95
CA LYS A 58 4.37 15.71 8.79
C LYS A 58 3.87 16.47 10.02
N VAL A 59 4.13 15.96 11.22
CA VAL A 59 3.73 16.63 12.48
C VAL A 59 4.45 17.97 12.64
N ALA A 60 5.75 18.05 12.35
CA ALA A 60 6.52 19.29 12.40
C ALA A 60 5.99 20.34 11.41
N LEU A 61 5.65 19.93 10.19
CA LEU A 61 5.09 20.81 9.15
C LEU A 61 3.72 21.35 9.56
N PHE A 62 2.88 20.51 10.16
CA PHE A 62 1.60 20.92 10.71
C PHE A 62 1.78 21.93 11.86
N ALA A 63 2.68 21.66 12.81
CA ALA A 63 2.99 22.57 13.92
C ALA A 63 3.52 23.92 13.41
N ALA A 64 4.39 23.92 12.40
CA ALA A 64 4.88 25.14 11.77
C ALA A 64 3.75 25.95 11.11
N MET A 65 2.83 25.30 10.40
CA MET A 65 1.67 25.96 9.80
C MET A 65 0.77 26.61 10.85
N VAL A 66 0.50 25.92 11.95
CA VAL A 66 -0.28 26.46 13.08
C VAL A 66 0.46 27.63 13.74
N GLY A 67 1.75 27.49 13.99
CA GLY A 67 2.60 28.54 14.57
C GLY A 67 2.66 29.80 13.72
N LEU A 68 2.84 29.64 12.40
CA LEU A 68 2.79 30.74 11.44
C LEU A 68 1.41 31.39 11.39
N GLY A 69 0.33 30.60 11.45
CA GLY A 69 -1.04 31.10 11.54
C GLY A 69 -1.30 31.92 12.80
N TRP A 70 -0.78 31.46 13.94
CA TRP A 70 -0.87 32.17 15.22
C TRP A 70 -0.04 33.44 15.24
N TRP A 71 1.21 33.38 14.79
CA TRP A 71 2.10 34.55 14.67
C TRP A 71 1.52 35.61 13.74
N ASN A 72 1.00 35.19 12.59
CA ASN A 72 0.35 36.08 11.64
C ASN A 72 -0.93 36.68 12.23
N ARG A 73 -1.71 35.91 13.00
CA ARG A 73 -2.91 36.40 13.69
C ARG A 73 -2.57 37.42 14.77
N ALA A 74 -1.51 37.19 15.55
CA ALA A 74 -1.04 38.11 16.59
C ALA A 74 -0.55 39.44 15.99
N ARG A 75 0.28 39.37 14.94
CA ARG A 75 0.79 40.55 14.21
C ARG A 75 -0.31 41.33 13.48
N LEU A 76 -1.35 40.64 12.98
CA LEU A 76 -2.48 41.27 12.28
C LEU A 76 -3.53 41.87 13.23
N ALA A 77 -3.64 41.37 14.46
CA ALA A 77 -4.51 41.97 15.47
C ALA A 77 -4.07 43.42 15.80
N GLU A 78 -2.78 43.69 15.69
CA GLU A 78 -2.17 45.02 15.88
C GLU A 78 -2.49 46.02 14.73
N LEU A 79 -2.77 45.54 13.52
CA LEU A 79 -2.82 46.37 12.29
C LEU A 79 -4.21 46.46 11.62
N ALA A 80 -5.24 45.79 12.17
CA ALA A 80 -6.50 45.55 11.47
C ALA A 80 -7.58 46.65 11.67
N HIS A 81 -7.27 47.91 11.33
CA HIS A 81 -8.32 48.93 11.24
C HIS A 81 -8.82 49.26 9.82
N ARG A 82 -8.11 48.98 8.71
CA ARG A 82 -8.61 49.38 7.37
C ARG A 82 -8.19 48.42 6.22
N ALA A 83 -9.17 47.82 5.52
CA ALA A 83 -9.23 47.69 4.04
C ALA A 83 -8.82 46.41 3.22
N ARG A 84 -8.64 45.17 3.71
CA ARG A 84 -8.21 44.05 2.81
C ARG A 84 -9.00 42.73 2.93
N ARG A 85 -10.29 42.72 2.57
CA ARG A 85 -11.18 41.53 2.65
C ARG A 85 -11.27 40.68 1.37
N GLN A 86 -10.79 41.13 0.21
CA GLN A 86 -11.06 40.44 -1.08
C GLN A 86 -9.94 39.51 -1.59
N VAL A 87 -8.67 39.74 -1.23
CA VAL A 87 -7.53 38.88 -1.65
C VAL A 87 -7.42 37.59 -0.80
N ARG A 88 -8.17 37.51 0.30
CA ARG A 88 -8.01 36.48 1.35
C ARG A 88 -8.83 35.22 1.12
N VAL A 89 -9.88 35.30 0.31
CA VAL A 89 -10.77 34.16 0.00
C VAL A 89 -10.17 33.31 -1.11
N VAL A 90 -9.64 33.92 -2.18
CA VAL A 90 -8.96 33.22 -3.28
C VAL A 90 -7.74 32.43 -2.77
N ARG A 91 -6.97 32.98 -1.83
CA ARG A 91 -5.83 32.26 -1.21
C ARG A 91 -6.25 31.09 -0.32
N ALA A 92 -7.44 31.13 0.29
CA ALA A 92 -7.96 30.01 1.09
C ALA A 92 -8.43 28.86 0.18
N GLU A 93 -9.04 29.20 -0.95
CA GLU A 93 -9.49 28.24 -1.97
C GLU A 93 -8.30 27.50 -2.61
N THR A 94 -7.23 28.22 -2.98
CA THR A 94 -6.01 27.59 -3.51
C THR A 94 -5.32 26.67 -2.50
N LEU A 95 -5.32 27.03 -1.20
CA LEU A 95 -4.73 26.20 -0.15
C LEU A 95 -5.55 24.95 0.16
N LEU A 96 -6.89 25.02 0.05
CA LEU A 96 -7.76 23.85 0.18
C LEU A 96 -7.61 22.88 -0.99
N ALA A 97 -7.53 23.40 -2.21
CA ALA A 97 -7.27 22.59 -3.40
C ALA A 97 -5.88 21.92 -3.34
N ALA A 98 -4.84 22.67 -2.97
CA ALA A 98 -3.49 22.11 -2.79
C ALA A 98 -3.43 21.09 -1.64
N GLY A 99 -4.14 21.34 -0.55
CA GLY A 99 -4.28 20.42 0.57
C GLY A 99 -4.99 19.13 0.19
N ALA A 100 -6.08 19.21 -0.59
CA ALA A 100 -6.81 18.05 -1.10
C ALA A 100 -5.94 17.19 -2.02
N VAL A 101 -5.20 17.80 -2.95
CA VAL A 101 -4.25 17.08 -3.82
C VAL A 101 -3.14 16.41 -3.00
N GLY A 102 -2.59 17.10 -2.00
CA GLY A 102 -1.58 16.53 -1.10
C GLY A 102 -2.11 15.37 -0.25
N LEU A 103 -3.37 15.45 0.19
CA LEU A 103 -4.07 14.40 0.93
C LEU A 103 -4.29 13.15 0.06
N THR A 104 -4.80 13.34 -1.15
CA THR A 104 -5.02 12.25 -2.10
C THR A 104 -3.70 11.59 -2.50
N ALA A 105 -2.66 12.37 -2.79
CA ALA A 105 -1.31 11.83 -3.06
C ALA A 105 -0.73 11.07 -1.86
N GLY A 106 -0.96 11.56 -0.64
CA GLY A 106 -0.57 10.86 0.59
C GLY A 106 -1.35 9.57 0.83
N LEU A 107 -2.65 9.55 0.52
CA LEU A 107 -3.52 8.38 0.62
C LEU A 107 -3.14 7.29 -0.40
N ILE A 108 -2.80 7.67 -1.63
CA ILE A 108 -2.27 6.76 -2.65
C ILE A 108 -0.95 6.12 -2.17
N ALA A 109 -0.10 6.88 -1.48
CA ALA A 109 1.16 6.37 -0.94
C ALA A 109 1.00 5.53 0.35
N LEU A 110 -0.20 5.46 0.94
CA LEU A 110 -0.49 4.75 2.19
C LEU A 110 -1.26 3.43 2.00
N VAL A 111 -1.49 2.99 0.76
CA VAL A 111 -2.10 1.68 0.42
C VAL A 111 -1.05 0.80 -0.25
N PRO A 112 -0.69 -0.38 0.30
CA PRO A 112 -0.53 -0.74 1.70
C PRO A 112 0.89 -1.27 1.96
N GLY A 113 1.58 -0.77 3.00
CA GLY A 113 2.82 -1.37 3.55
C GLY A 113 2.64 -2.77 4.17
N ARG A 114 1.64 -3.52 3.71
CA ARG A 114 1.36 -4.93 4.04
C ARG A 114 1.90 -5.87 2.96
N GLU A 115 2.18 -5.38 1.74
CA GLU A 115 2.85 -6.16 0.68
C GLU A 115 4.38 -6.24 0.88
N LEU A 116 4.98 -5.40 1.71
CA LEU A 116 6.44 -5.34 1.89
C LEU A 116 7.00 -6.17 3.06
N ALA A 117 6.31 -7.22 3.53
CA ALA A 117 6.84 -8.10 4.58
C ALA A 117 6.74 -9.60 4.29
N THR A 118 6.54 -9.99 3.02
CA THR A 118 7.01 -11.28 2.52
C THR A 118 7.14 -11.23 1.01
N GLU A 119 8.36 -11.31 0.50
CA GLU A 119 8.54 -11.59 -0.93
C GLU A 119 8.15 -13.05 -1.15
N PRO A 120 7.09 -13.34 -1.93
CA PRO A 120 6.85 -14.71 -2.37
C PRO A 120 8.06 -15.19 -3.16
N TYR A 121 8.36 -16.48 -3.07
CA TYR A 121 9.31 -17.07 -4.01
C TYR A 121 8.67 -17.06 -5.39
N SER A 122 9.33 -16.46 -6.37
CA SER A 122 8.90 -16.45 -7.76
C SER A 122 10.08 -16.73 -8.67
N ALA A 123 9.90 -17.70 -9.57
CA ALA A 123 10.91 -18.09 -10.53
C ALA A 123 10.24 -18.58 -11.82
N THR A 124 10.94 -18.46 -12.93
CA THR A 124 10.51 -18.97 -14.23
C THR A 124 11.56 -19.95 -14.74
N PHE A 125 11.09 -21.10 -15.20
CA PHE A 125 11.92 -22.18 -15.71
C PHE A 125 11.49 -22.55 -17.13
N GLU A 126 12.39 -23.16 -17.89
CA GLU A 126 12.06 -23.78 -19.17
C GLU A 126 11.78 -25.27 -18.96
N ASP A 127 10.73 -25.80 -19.58
CA ASP A 127 10.35 -27.22 -19.49
C ASP A 127 10.45 -27.95 -20.85
N GLY A 128 11.15 -27.35 -21.82
CA GLY A 128 11.31 -27.85 -23.18
C GLY A 128 10.08 -27.69 -24.08
N ALA A 129 8.90 -27.47 -23.50
CA ALA A 129 7.67 -27.15 -24.22
C ALA A 129 7.30 -25.65 -24.15
N GLY A 130 8.07 -24.88 -23.39
CA GLY A 130 7.95 -23.44 -23.21
C GLY A 130 8.48 -23.03 -21.84
N THR A 131 7.73 -22.19 -21.13
CA THR A 131 8.11 -21.70 -19.79
C THR A 131 7.08 -22.04 -18.72
N VAL A 132 7.56 -22.26 -17.50
CA VAL A 132 6.77 -22.49 -16.30
C VAL A 132 7.10 -21.40 -15.30
N SER A 133 6.13 -20.55 -14.99
CA SER A 133 6.24 -19.61 -13.89
C SER A 133 5.70 -20.24 -12.62
N VAL A 134 6.54 -20.25 -11.60
CA VAL A 134 6.29 -20.85 -10.30
C VAL A 134 6.23 -19.75 -9.27
N THR A 135 5.21 -19.77 -8.41
CA THR A 135 5.13 -18.86 -7.27
C THR A 135 4.75 -19.62 -6.00
N VAL A 136 5.52 -19.46 -4.93
CA VAL A 136 5.20 -19.97 -3.59
C VAL A 136 5.04 -18.79 -2.64
N GLU A 137 3.85 -18.67 -2.04
CA GLU A 137 3.49 -17.58 -1.15
C GLU A 137 2.94 -18.13 0.17
N PRO A 138 3.39 -17.65 1.35
CA PRO A 138 4.40 -16.61 1.56
C PRO A 138 5.84 -17.14 1.61
N ALA A 139 6.10 -18.40 1.24
CA ALA A 139 7.39 -19.08 1.37
C ALA A 139 7.95 -19.05 2.80
N ARG A 140 7.07 -19.33 3.78
CA ARG A 140 7.42 -19.34 5.22
C ARG A 140 6.97 -20.61 5.93
N LYS A 141 7.51 -20.84 7.12
CA LYS A 141 6.99 -21.88 8.01
C LYS A 141 5.48 -21.70 8.21
N GLY A 142 4.73 -22.78 8.04
CA GLY A 142 3.28 -22.82 8.17
C GLY A 142 2.58 -22.96 6.82
N THR A 143 1.41 -22.35 6.70
CA THR A 143 0.53 -22.47 5.54
C THR A 143 1.08 -21.67 4.35
N ASN A 144 1.13 -22.32 3.19
CA ASN A 144 1.57 -21.75 1.93
C ASN A 144 0.57 -22.08 0.81
N ALA A 145 0.71 -21.34 -0.29
CA ALA A 145 0.09 -21.58 -1.57
C ALA A 145 1.17 -21.69 -2.66
N LEU A 146 0.86 -22.44 -3.71
CA LEU A 146 1.69 -22.70 -4.88
C LEU A 146 0.85 -22.39 -6.10
N HIS A 147 1.41 -21.61 -7.02
CA HIS A 147 0.83 -21.33 -8.33
C HIS A 147 1.82 -21.73 -9.41
N LEU A 148 1.30 -22.40 -10.44
CA LEU A 148 2.04 -22.84 -11.61
C LEU A 148 1.33 -22.31 -12.85
N TYR A 149 2.00 -21.47 -13.62
CA TYR A 149 1.51 -20.96 -14.90
C TYR A 149 2.40 -21.49 -16.03
N PHE A 150 1.77 -22.04 -17.06
CA PHE A 150 2.45 -22.61 -18.21
C PHE A 150 2.25 -21.71 -19.42
N PHE A 151 3.35 -21.39 -20.10
CA PHE A 151 3.36 -20.58 -21.30
C PHE A 151 4.13 -21.27 -22.43
N ASP A 152 3.77 -20.94 -23.67
CA ASP A 152 4.56 -21.29 -24.86
C ASP A 152 5.66 -20.26 -25.12
N ASP A 153 6.42 -20.45 -26.20
CA ASP A 153 7.51 -19.56 -26.61
C ASP A 153 7.02 -18.14 -26.98
N ALA A 154 5.74 -18.01 -27.37
CA ALA A 154 5.09 -16.74 -27.65
C ALA A 154 4.56 -16.05 -26.37
N ARG A 155 4.82 -16.62 -25.19
CA ARG A 155 4.30 -16.19 -23.88
C ARG A 155 2.78 -16.24 -23.77
N LEU A 156 2.13 -17.06 -24.59
CA LEU A 156 0.70 -17.34 -24.48
C LEU A 156 0.49 -18.51 -23.53
N SER A 157 -0.65 -18.51 -22.81
CA SER A 157 -0.98 -19.60 -21.90
C SER A 157 -1.06 -20.92 -22.66
N ARG A 158 -0.32 -21.93 -22.18
CA ARG A 158 -0.21 -23.24 -22.79
C ARG A 158 -0.94 -24.29 -21.94
N PRO A 159 -1.78 -25.15 -22.54
CA PRO A 159 -2.45 -26.21 -21.80
C PRO A 159 -1.47 -27.31 -21.36
N VAL A 160 -1.72 -27.89 -20.19
CA VAL A 160 -1.01 -29.05 -19.63
C VAL A 160 -2.05 -30.09 -19.19
N ASP A 161 -1.87 -31.34 -19.62
CA ASP A 161 -2.85 -32.42 -19.42
C ASP A 161 -2.98 -32.81 -17.94
N ALA A 162 -1.85 -32.85 -17.24
CA ALA A 162 -1.79 -33.10 -15.81
C ALA A 162 -0.52 -32.50 -15.19
N ALA A 163 -0.63 -32.07 -13.93
CA ALA A 163 0.51 -31.65 -13.13
C ALA A 163 0.44 -32.25 -11.72
N GLU A 164 1.57 -32.68 -11.19
CA GLU A 164 1.75 -33.14 -9.83
C GLU A 164 2.90 -32.36 -9.18
N ALA A 165 2.73 -31.99 -7.91
CA ALA A 165 3.78 -31.36 -7.11
C ALA A 165 4.11 -32.21 -5.89
N ARG A 166 5.40 -32.30 -5.56
CA ARG A 166 5.91 -32.89 -4.31
C ARG A 166 6.90 -31.95 -3.65
N VAL A 167 6.99 -32.02 -2.32
CA VAL A 167 7.97 -31.26 -1.53
C VAL A 167 8.73 -32.16 -0.57
N SER A 168 10.00 -31.86 -0.36
CA SER A 168 10.85 -32.51 0.65
C SER A 168 11.84 -31.52 1.26
N THR A 169 12.39 -31.87 2.43
CA THR A 169 13.50 -31.12 3.06
C THR A 169 14.25 -32.02 4.03
N GLY A 170 15.59 -32.03 3.98
CA GLY A 170 16.42 -32.86 4.88
C GLY A 170 15.91 -34.30 4.99
N ASP A 171 15.54 -34.71 6.21
CA ASP A 171 15.06 -36.05 6.53
C ASP A 171 13.54 -36.24 6.37
N LEU A 172 12.78 -35.19 6.03
CA LEU A 172 11.35 -35.30 5.79
C LEU A 172 11.12 -35.99 4.43
N PRO A 173 10.38 -37.12 4.41
CA PRO A 173 10.10 -37.82 3.16
C PRO A 173 9.29 -36.93 2.20
N PRO A 174 9.44 -37.11 0.88
CA PRO A 174 8.66 -36.35 -0.10
C PRO A 174 7.16 -36.48 0.13
N ARG A 175 6.46 -35.36 0.18
CA ARG A 175 5.00 -35.29 0.34
C ARG A 175 4.37 -34.64 -0.88
N ARG A 176 3.27 -35.22 -1.34
CA ARG A 176 2.47 -34.66 -2.44
C ARG A 176 1.75 -33.38 -1.98
N ILE A 177 1.71 -32.39 -2.86
CA ILE A 177 0.80 -31.25 -2.77
C ILE A 177 -0.35 -31.50 -3.75
N ASP A 178 -1.58 -31.35 -3.26
CA ASP A 178 -2.78 -31.48 -4.08
C ASP A 178 -2.97 -30.24 -4.95
N LEU A 179 -2.48 -30.32 -6.19
CA LEU A 179 -2.71 -29.30 -7.22
C LEU A 179 -4.14 -29.41 -7.77
N VAL A 180 -4.78 -28.26 -7.91
CA VAL A 180 -6.10 -28.09 -8.52
C VAL A 180 -5.93 -27.31 -9.84
N PRO A 181 -6.42 -27.83 -10.97
CA PRO A 181 -6.44 -27.06 -12.22
C PRO A 181 -7.44 -25.91 -12.11
N ILE A 182 -6.96 -24.68 -12.29
CA ILE A 182 -7.79 -23.47 -12.34
C ILE A 182 -8.19 -23.17 -13.79
N THR A 183 -7.23 -23.31 -14.71
CA THR A 183 -7.42 -23.29 -16.16
C THR A 183 -6.55 -24.37 -16.80
N ALA A 184 -6.63 -24.53 -18.12
CA ALA A 184 -5.80 -25.52 -18.81
C ALA A 184 -4.28 -25.28 -18.64
N GLY A 185 -3.85 -24.02 -18.43
CA GLY A 185 -2.45 -23.64 -18.25
C GLY A 185 -2.12 -23.06 -16.87
N HIS A 186 -3.02 -23.20 -15.88
CA HIS A 186 -2.81 -22.72 -14.51
C HIS A 186 -3.28 -23.75 -13.50
N TYR A 187 -2.34 -24.17 -12.64
CA TYR A 187 -2.60 -25.03 -11.50
C TYR A 187 -2.29 -24.29 -10.20
N SER A 188 -3.09 -24.53 -9.17
CA SER A 188 -2.89 -23.95 -7.85
C SER A 188 -3.09 -24.98 -6.75
N ALA A 189 -2.30 -24.86 -5.69
CA ALA A 189 -2.57 -25.52 -4.43
C ALA A 189 -2.54 -24.47 -3.32
N SER A 190 -3.54 -24.50 -2.46
CA SER A 190 -3.65 -23.59 -1.32
C SER A 190 -3.73 -24.40 -0.02
N GLY A 191 -3.13 -23.90 1.05
CA GLY A 191 -3.33 -24.47 2.38
C GLY A 191 -2.33 -25.56 2.77
N PHE A 192 -1.35 -25.90 1.93
CA PHE A 192 -0.34 -26.90 2.30
C PHE A 192 0.64 -26.32 3.32
N SER A 193 1.15 -27.18 4.21
CA SER A 193 1.99 -26.75 5.33
C SER A 193 3.46 -27.14 5.16
N LEU A 194 4.35 -26.14 5.30
CA LEU A 194 5.80 -26.30 5.41
C LEU A 194 6.20 -26.18 6.90
N PRO A 195 6.39 -27.30 7.63
CA PRO A 195 6.52 -27.29 9.09
C PRO A 195 7.82 -26.68 9.62
N THR A 196 8.86 -26.57 8.80
CA THR A 196 10.21 -26.15 9.18
C THR A 196 10.74 -25.06 8.26
N THR A 197 11.62 -24.23 8.79
CA THR A 197 12.43 -23.29 8.00
C THR A 197 13.60 -24.02 7.34
N GLY A 198 14.21 -23.40 6.34
CA GLY A 198 15.33 -23.98 5.60
C GLY A 198 15.03 -24.18 4.11
N ARG A 199 15.88 -24.93 3.42
CA ARG A 199 15.70 -25.21 1.99
C ARG A 199 14.71 -26.34 1.79
N TRP A 200 13.69 -26.08 0.99
CA TRP A 200 12.70 -27.06 0.56
C TRP A 200 12.88 -27.32 -0.93
N LEU A 201 13.00 -28.59 -1.31
CA LEU A 201 13.01 -29.01 -2.70
C LEU A 201 11.56 -29.23 -3.13
N PHE A 202 11.19 -28.59 -4.23
CA PHE A 202 9.93 -28.80 -4.92
C PHE A 202 10.22 -29.57 -6.21
N THR A 203 9.46 -30.64 -6.42
CA THR A 203 9.50 -31.44 -7.64
C THR A 203 8.14 -31.36 -8.31
N ILE A 204 8.11 -30.79 -9.51
CA ILE A 204 6.91 -30.68 -10.34
C ILE A 204 7.04 -31.67 -11.49
N THR A 205 6.07 -32.55 -11.63
CA THR A 205 5.96 -33.46 -12.77
C THR A 205 4.75 -33.05 -13.59
N THR A 206 4.94 -32.77 -14.87
CA THR A 206 3.86 -32.41 -15.79
C THR A 206 3.76 -33.43 -16.91
N VAL A 207 2.58 -33.55 -17.50
CA VAL A 207 2.34 -34.30 -18.73
C VAL A 207 1.70 -33.37 -19.73
N THR A 208 2.34 -33.23 -20.91
CA THR A 208 1.81 -32.42 -22.01
C THR A 208 1.80 -33.25 -23.28
N ARG A 209 0.63 -33.45 -23.89
CA ARG A 209 0.43 -34.32 -25.07
C ARG A 209 1.02 -35.71 -24.86
N GLY A 210 0.87 -36.25 -23.65
CA GLY A 210 1.40 -37.57 -23.26
C GLY A 210 2.93 -37.62 -23.01
N VAL A 211 3.65 -36.50 -23.12
CA VAL A 211 5.09 -36.43 -22.82
C VAL A 211 5.28 -35.93 -21.38
N PRO A 212 5.91 -36.72 -20.49
CA PRO A 212 6.21 -36.28 -19.14
C PRO A 212 7.44 -35.36 -19.11
N ALA A 213 7.39 -34.34 -18.28
CA ALA A 213 8.52 -33.48 -17.93
C ALA A 213 8.61 -33.33 -16.41
N GLN A 214 9.83 -33.10 -15.90
CA GLN A 214 10.06 -32.86 -14.48
C GLN A 214 10.89 -31.60 -14.29
N LEU A 215 10.51 -30.80 -13.31
CA LEU A 215 11.19 -29.58 -12.88
C LEU A 215 11.43 -29.63 -11.38
N ASP A 216 12.68 -29.47 -11.00
CA ASP A 216 13.11 -29.41 -9.60
C ASP A 216 13.65 -28.02 -9.27
N PHE A 217 13.19 -27.44 -8.16
CA PHE A 217 13.69 -26.15 -7.69
C PHE A 217 13.67 -26.04 -6.17
N GLU A 218 14.57 -25.22 -5.64
CA GLU A 218 14.68 -24.99 -4.20
C GLU A 218 14.03 -23.66 -3.79
N VAL A 219 13.27 -23.72 -2.70
CA VAL A 219 12.68 -22.55 -2.05
C VAL A 219 13.28 -22.42 -0.66
N LEU A 220 13.84 -21.25 -0.35
CA LEU A 220 14.29 -20.93 1.01
C LEU A 220 13.10 -20.48 1.85
N VAL A 221 12.65 -21.35 2.75
CA VAL A 221 11.55 -21.08 3.68
C VAL A 221 12.08 -20.39 4.93
N ARG A 222 11.53 -19.21 5.23
CA ARG A 222 11.91 -18.39 6.40
C ARG A 222 10.97 -18.54 7.59
#